data_AF-A0A7Z1AZU2-F1
#
_entry.id   AF-A0A7Z1AZU2-F1
#
_cell.length_a   1.000
_cell.length_b   1.000
_cell.length_c   1.000
_cell.angle_alpha   90.00
_cell.angle_beta   90.00
_cell.angle_gamma   90.00
#
_symmetry.space_group_name_H-M   'P 1'
#
loop_
_entity.id
_entity.type
_entity.pdbx_description
1 polymer ?
#
loop_
_entity_poly.entity_id
_entity_poly.type
_entity_poly.pdbx_seq_one_letter_code
_entity_poly.pdbx_strand_id
1 'polypeptide(L)'
;MWRRLLVVLSLLALVAPLAPATAQTLSYGVFRLVKHTPADTGAPEIILPDGYTTVAGSTYQVPSRAEFYSFIQGPSNPAVRVTVRWPGVPIRAVVSGKTRLPLTTEPDGAVSFTVRVTGATTNSLQATLQVWTFLSEDMATGLHWRIEHNDPDRVAGVWHTVPWPANQTRTYLNLLLACEAVLRDSGLIEQARRRGHFFSLMGFETNNTLHSDNPPHWHLAYYPGPDYSAPRAHVPHFWMDRQGRTYYNGMDVKGEGRGKFYAGDPAPIEDAQGNLVVTLTIRDDGGLDIQAPHGPRYEITSPDGRFPDKVHVWKDGRPWRWFGGTDDVRAGLMTTRVGGLTTPGFKRTTVYWYDELTGTVESVGGAAQPSETNAWTGR
;
A
#
# COMPACT_ATOMS: atom_id res chain seq x y z
N MET A 1 80.58 -11.57 51.38
CA MET A 1 79.96 -10.50 50.57
C MET A 1 78.59 -10.96 50.12
N TRP A 2 77.54 -10.26 50.58
CA TRP A 2 76.14 -10.67 50.55
C TRP A 2 75.48 -10.53 49.17
N ARG A 3 74.70 -11.54 48.77
CA ARG A 3 73.75 -11.49 47.65
C ARG A 3 72.47 -10.78 48.11
N ARG A 4 72.09 -9.68 47.46
CA ARG A 4 70.80 -9.01 47.65
C ARG A 4 69.77 -9.62 46.68
N LEU A 5 68.72 -10.23 47.24
CA LEU A 5 67.52 -10.66 46.51
C LEU A 5 66.66 -9.42 46.23
N LEU A 6 66.32 -9.18 44.96
CA LEU A 6 65.33 -8.19 44.55
C LEU A 6 63.95 -8.88 44.53
N VAL A 7 63.04 -8.45 45.41
CA VAL A 7 61.63 -8.85 45.41
C VAL A 7 60.90 -7.95 44.42
N VAL A 8 60.38 -8.52 43.33
CA VAL A 8 59.48 -7.84 42.40
C VAL A 8 58.05 -8.06 42.90
N LEU A 9 57.45 -7.00 43.46
CA LEU A 9 56.03 -6.94 43.82
C LEU A 9 55.22 -6.63 42.55
N SER A 10 54.59 -7.65 41.97
CA SER A 10 53.62 -7.50 40.89
C SER A 10 52.29 -6.99 41.46
N LEU A 11 51.95 -5.72 41.20
CA LEU A 11 50.60 -5.20 41.38
C LEU A 11 49.68 -5.84 40.32
N LEU A 12 48.84 -6.78 40.73
CA LEU A 12 47.65 -7.16 39.97
C LEU A 12 46.60 -6.03 40.12
N ALA A 13 46.46 -5.20 39.10
CA ALA A 13 45.30 -4.33 38.96
C ALA A 13 44.08 -5.19 38.62
N LEU A 14 43.11 -5.27 39.54
CA LEU A 14 41.77 -5.77 39.24
C LEU A 14 41.13 -4.83 38.21
N VAL A 15 41.13 -5.23 36.94
CA VAL A 15 40.26 -4.63 35.93
C VAL A 15 38.87 -5.19 36.18
N ALA A 16 38.02 -4.41 36.84
CA ALA A 16 36.59 -4.72 36.88
C ALA A 16 36.06 -4.70 35.45
N PRO A 17 35.36 -5.74 34.98
CA PRO A 17 34.71 -5.70 33.68
C PRO A 17 33.66 -4.59 33.70
N LEU A 18 33.87 -3.54 32.89
CA LEU A 18 32.82 -2.59 32.54
C LEU A 18 31.65 -3.42 32.00
N ALA A 19 30.52 -3.38 32.70
CA ALA A 19 29.28 -3.95 32.20
C ALA A 19 29.05 -3.39 30.79
N PRO A 20 28.71 -4.24 29.79
CA PRO A 20 28.39 -3.73 28.45
C PRO A 20 27.29 -2.70 28.61
N ALA A 21 27.54 -1.47 28.13
CA ALA A 21 26.52 -0.45 28.03
C ALA A 21 25.35 -1.10 27.28
N THR A 22 24.21 -1.23 27.94
CA THR A 22 22.99 -1.72 27.30
C THR A 22 22.71 -0.78 26.14
N ALA A 23 22.88 -1.28 24.91
CA ALA A 23 22.58 -0.50 23.72
C ALA A 23 21.12 -0.02 23.86
N GLN A 24 20.95 1.29 23.96
CA GLN A 24 19.62 1.87 24.11
C GLN A 24 18.79 1.42 22.91
N THR A 25 17.67 0.75 23.17
CA THR A 25 16.76 0.32 22.10
C THR A 25 16.21 1.57 21.42
N LEU A 26 16.64 1.81 20.19
CA LEU A 26 16.15 2.91 19.37
C LEU A 26 14.68 2.67 19.01
N SER A 27 13.89 3.73 19.06
CA SER A 27 12.56 3.80 18.49
C SER A 27 12.57 4.76 17.31
N TYR A 28 11.60 4.59 16.41
CA TYR A 28 11.52 5.34 15.16
C TYR A 28 10.24 6.17 15.08
N GLY A 29 10.34 7.33 14.45
CA GLY A 29 9.23 8.16 14.03
C GLY A 29 9.41 8.58 12.58
N VAL A 30 8.34 9.05 11.95
CA VAL A 30 8.38 9.56 10.58
C VAL A 30 7.31 10.64 10.42
N PHE A 31 7.59 11.62 9.58
CA PHE A 31 6.62 12.62 9.18
C PHE A 31 6.79 12.98 7.72
N ARG A 32 5.72 13.47 7.10
CA ARG A 32 5.73 14.14 5.79
C ARG A 32 5.41 15.61 5.99
N LEU A 33 6.23 16.47 5.42
CA LEU A 33 5.97 17.88 5.23
C LEU A 33 5.32 18.06 3.87
N VAL A 34 4.16 18.70 3.83
CA VAL A 34 3.41 18.93 2.60
C VAL A 34 3.56 20.39 2.18
N LYS A 35 4.05 20.61 0.96
CA LYS A 35 4.23 21.95 0.41
C LYS A 35 2.88 22.54 0.02
N HIS A 36 2.77 23.86 0.10
CA HIS A 36 1.58 24.56 -0.37
C HIS A 36 1.40 24.47 -1.90
N THR A 37 2.51 24.39 -2.63
CA THR A 37 2.52 24.24 -4.10
C THR A 37 3.59 23.22 -4.49
N PRO A 38 3.28 22.25 -5.37
CA PRO A 38 4.29 21.31 -5.86
C PRO A 38 5.41 22.02 -6.63
N ALA A 39 6.64 21.82 -6.19
CA ALA A 39 7.84 22.40 -6.79
C ALA A 39 9.07 21.58 -6.42
N ASP A 40 10.09 21.59 -7.28
CA ASP A 40 11.40 21.03 -6.96
C ASP A 40 12.11 21.99 -5.99
N THR A 41 12.48 21.48 -4.82
CA THR A 41 13.06 22.28 -3.73
C THR A 41 14.21 21.51 -3.08
N GLY A 42 15.14 22.23 -2.45
CA GLY A 42 16.12 21.60 -1.55
C GLY A 42 15.45 20.95 -0.34
N ALA A 43 16.21 20.11 0.37
CA ALA A 43 15.78 19.54 1.64
C ALA A 43 15.67 20.63 2.72
N PRO A 44 14.70 20.54 3.64
CA PRO A 44 14.63 21.42 4.79
C PRO A 44 15.74 21.13 5.81
N GLU A 45 16.05 22.11 6.65
CA GLU A 45 16.76 21.87 7.91
C GLU A 45 15.79 21.30 8.93
N ILE A 46 16.12 20.13 9.50
CA ILE A 46 15.36 19.48 10.57
C ILE A 46 16.14 19.62 11.88
N ILE A 47 15.52 20.26 12.87
CA ILE A 47 16.07 20.49 14.19
C ILE A 47 15.34 19.56 15.17
N LEU A 48 16.11 18.72 15.85
CA LEU A 48 15.62 17.71 16.79
C LEU A 48 16.16 17.99 18.20
N PRO A 49 15.44 17.58 19.26
CA PRO A 49 15.93 17.66 20.63
C PRO A 49 17.12 16.72 20.85
N ASP A 50 17.86 16.96 21.93
CA ASP A 50 18.95 16.07 22.36
C ASP A 50 18.48 14.62 22.48
N GLY A 51 19.32 13.69 21.98
CA GLY A 51 19.02 12.26 21.95
C GLY A 51 18.23 11.79 20.72
N TYR A 52 17.81 12.70 19.83
CA TYR A 52 17.14 12.35 18.58
C TYR A 52 17.97 12.74 17.37
N THR A 53 17.91 11.92 16.32
CA THR A 53 18.60 12.15 15.05
C THR A 53 17.72 11.75 13.88
N THR A 54 17.97 12.30 12.68
CA THR A 54 17.39 11.76 11.45
C THR A 54 18.01 10.41 11.14
N VAL A 55 17.22 9.46 10.64
CA VAL A 55 17.76 8.20 10.10
C VAL A 55 18.57 8.52 8.85
N ALA A 56 19.81 8.01 8.80
CA ALA A 56 20.72 8.26 7.69
C ALA A 56 20.33 7.43 6.45
N GLY A 57 20.44 8.02 5.27
CA GLY A 57 20.25 7.35 3.98
C GLY A 57 19.19 8.01 3.10
N SER A 58 19.39 7.94 1.79
CA SER A 58 18.52 8.56 0.78
C SER A 58 17.11 7.96 0.70
N THR A 59 16.89 6.81 1.34
CA THR A 59 15.57 6.18 1.47
C THR A 59 14.74 6.84 2.57
N TYR A 60 15.37 7.52 3.54
CA TYR A 60 14.72 7.99 4.76
C TYR A 60 14.54 9.50 4.84
N GLN A 61 15.13 10.24 3.89
CA GLN A 61 15.01 11.69 3.76
C GLN A 61 14.75 11.99 2.28
N VAL A 62 13.48 12.12 1.92
CA VAL A 62 13.08 11.99 0.52
C VAL A 62 12.25 13.19 0.10
N PRO A 63 12.77 14.00 -0.85
CA PRO A 63 11.99 15.04 -1.50
C PRO A 63 11.12 14.43 -2.61
N SER A 64 9.92 14.97 -2.75
CA SER A 64 9.11 14.95 -3.96
C SER A 64 8.73 16.39 -4.33
N ARG A 65 8.00 16.57 -5.42
CA ARG A 65 7.52 17.91 -5.81
C ARG A 65 6.52 18.44 -4.78
N ALA A 66 5.59 17.60 -4.33
CA ALA A 66 4.56 17.98 -3.37
C ALA A 66 5.01 17.90 -1.90
N GLU A 67 5.98 17.05 -1.56
CA GLU A 67 6.24 16.67 -0.17
C GLU A 67 7.74 16.50 0.13
N PHE A 68 8.07 16.42 1.41
CA PHE A 68 9.34 15.88 1.88
C PHE A 68 9.07 15.02 3.10
N TYR A 69 9.59 13.81 3.16
CA TYR A 69 9.47 12.97 4.34
C TYR A 69 10.80 12.64 4.98
N SER A 70 10.77 12.52 6.30
CA SER A 70 11.93 12.20 7.10
C SER A 70 11.61 11.19 8.18
N PHE A 71 12.47 10.20 8.32
CA PHE A 71 12.49 9.33 9.49
C PHE A 71 13.44 9.89 10.55
N ILE A 72 13.03 9.77 11.80
CA ILE A 72 13.83 10.12 12.96
C ILE A 72 13.93 8.93 13.91
N GLN A 73 14.98 8.92 14.72
CA GLN A 73 15.24 7.87 15.70
C GLN A 73 15.73 8.47 17.02
N GLY A 74 15.48 7.77 18.12
CA GLY A 74 15.91 8.17 19.47
C GLY A 74 15.25 7.32 20.55
N PRO A 75 15.26 7.78 21.82
CA PRO A 75 14.48 7.17 22.90
C PRO A 75 12.99 7.09 22.54
N SER A 76 12.30 6.05 23.02
CA SER A 76 10.84 5.95 22.84
C SER A 76 10.11 7.11 23.51
N ASN A 77 9.34 7.87 22.75
CA ASN A 77 8.60 9.03 23.26
C ASN A 77 7.36 9.31 22.39
N PRO A 78 6.15 9.41 22.98
CA PRO A 78 4.94 9.73 22.22
C PRO A 78 4.85 11.20 21.78
N ALA A 79 5.75 12.08 22.24
CA ALA A 79 5.67 13.51 21.99
C ALA A 79 7.07 14.14 21.81
N VAL A 80 7.67 13.93 20.64
CA VAL A 80 8.94 14.57 20.27
C VAL A 80 8.65 15.81 19.43
N ARG A 81 9.09 16.98 19.92
CA ARG A 81 8.98 18.23 19.16
C ARG A 81 10.02 18.24 18.04
N VAL A 82 9.57 18.46 16.81
CA VAL A 82 10.41 18.67 15.63
C VAL A 82 10.23 20.12 15.19
N THR A 83 11.34 20.79 14.87
CA THR A 83 11.29 22.13 14.25
C THR A 83 11.94 22.06 12.87
N VAL A 84 11.32 22.72 11.90
CA VAL A 84 11.72 22.68 10.49
C VAL A 84 11.92 24.10 9.98
N ARG A 85 13.07 24.35 9.37
CA ARG A 85 13.31 25.55 8.56
C ARG A 85 13.37 25.17 7.10
N TRP A 86 12.51 25.78 6.30
CA TRP A 86 12.45 25.55 4.86
C TRP A 86 12.31 26.88 4.10
N PRO A 87 13.42 27.62 3.91
CA PRO A 87 13.39 28.95 3.31
C PRO A 87 12.68 28.96 1.94
N GLY A 88 11.70 29.84 1.79
CA GLY A 88 10.94 29.99 0.55
C GLY A 88 9.93 28.88 0.24
N VAL A 89 9.72 27.91 1.15
CA VAL A 89 8.79 26.79 0.95
C VAL A 89 7.72 26.80 2.04
N PRO A 90 6.52 27.34 1.76
CA PRO A 90 5.41 27.29 2.70
C PRO A 90 4.92 25.86 2.94
N ILE A 91 4.90 25.44 4.20
CA ILE A 91 4.38 24.13 4.63
C ILE A 91 2.89 24.28 4.93
N ARG A 92 2.03 23.55 4.20
CA ARG A 92 0.56 23.60 4.40
C ARG A 92 0.07 22.58 5.43
N ALA A 93 0.77 21.46 5.58
CA ALA A 93 0.40 20.39 6.49
C ALA A 93 1.63 19.55 6.86
N VAL A 94 1.53 18.87 8.00
CA VAL A 94 2.46 17.80 8.37
C VAL A 94 1.66 16.55 8.71
N VAL A 95 2.11 15.39 8.26
CA VAL A 95 1.41 14.12 8.44
C VAL A 95 2.32 13.09 9.10
N SER A 96 1.79 12.35 10.06
CA SER A 96 2.41 11.16 10.65
C SER A 96 1.36 10.07 10.80
N GLY A 97 1.60 8.89 10.24
CA GLY A 97 0.60 7.85 10.06
C GLY A 97 -0.60 8.37 9.26
N LYS A 98 -1.81 8.15 9.79
CA LYS A 98 -3.07 8.65 9.22
C LYS A 98 -3.54 9.97 9.86
N THR A 99 -2.65 10.75 10.47
CA THR A 99 -3.00 11.97 11.22
C THR A 99 -2.29 13.21 10.67
N ARG A 100 -3.05 14.30 10.46
CA ARG A 100 -2.49 15.65 10.27
C ARG A 100 -2.06 16.21 11.63
N LEU A 101 -0.78 16.54 11.76
CA LEU A 101 -0.21 17.09 12.98
C LEU A 101 -0.49 18.59 13.07
N PRO A 102 -0.87 19.11 14.25
CA PRO A 102 -0.97 20.55 14.48
C PRO A 102 0.37 21.25 14.24
N LEU A 103 0.32 22.41 13.59
CA LEU A 103 1.50 23.21 13.26
C LEU A 103 1.54 24.47 14.10
N THR A 104 2.75 24.81 14.56
CA THR A 104 3.05 26.10 15.17
C THR A 104 4.07 26.82 14.29
N THR A 105 3.74 28.03 13.85
CA THR A 105 4.73 28.92 13.24
C THR A 105 5.55 29.57 14.34
N GLU A 106 6.87 29.40 14.29
CA GLU A 106 7.81 30.01 15.21
C GLU A 106 8.09 31.47 14.85
N PRO A 107 8.60 32.29 15.80
CA PRO A 107 8.92 33.69 15.54
C PRO A 107 9.93 33.92 14.41
N ASP A 108 10.83 32.95 14.15
CA ASP A 108 11.83 33.01 13.07
C ASP A 108 11.30 32.48 11.72
N GLY A 109 10.01 32.16 11.64
CA GLY A 109 9.37 31.59 10.46
C GLY A 109 9.55 30.09 10.29
N ALA A 110 10.24 29.40 11.21
CA ALA A 110 10.26 27.95 11.26
C ALA A 110 8.86 27.39 11.58
N VAL A 111 8.65 26.10 11.31
CA VAL A 111 7.43 25.39 11.68
C VAL A 111 7.78 24.29 12.65
N SER A 112 7.05 24.20 13.76
CA SER A 112 7.18 23.08 14.70
C SER A 112 5.90 22.27 14.84
N PHE A 113 6.08 21.00 15.18
CA PHE A 113 5.04 20.01 15.40
C PHE A 113 5.57 18.90 16.31
N THR A 114 4.67 18.04 16.77
CA THR A 114 5.01 16.91 17.67
C THR A 114 4.75 15.59 16.98
N VAL A 115 5.78 14.72 16.91
CA VAL A 115 5.71 13.39 16.31
C VAL A 115 5.92 12.30 17.35
N ARG A 116 5.30 11.13 17.13
CA ARG A 116 5.53 9.93 17.95
C ARG A 116 6.78 9.21 17.46
N VAL A 117 7.72 8.94 18.37
CA VAL A 117 8.91 8.12 18.13
C VAL A 117 8.75 6.84 18.95
N THR A 118 7.89 5.95 18.49
CA THR A 118 7.53 4.70 19.20
C THR A 118 7.53 3.48 18.28
N GLY A 119 7.85 3.65 17.00
CA GLY A 119 7.92 2.56 16.03
C GLY A 119 9.08 1.64 16.33
N ALA A 120 8.87 0.32 16.23
CA ALA A 120 9.92 -0.67 16.44
C ALA A 120 10.93 -0.69 15.28
N THR A 121 10.47 -0.38 14.06
CA THR A 121 11.30 -0.28 12.86
C THR A 121 10.82 0.86 11.98
N THR A 122 11.63 1.29 11.01
CA THR A 122 11.18 2.21 9.96
C THR A 122 10.06 1.58 9.11
N ASN A 123 10.14 0.27 8.86
CA ASN A 123 9.13 -0.47 8.08
C ASN A 123 7.75 -0.52 8.76
N SER A 124 7.66 -0.44 10.08
CA SER A 124 6.36 -0.38 10.77
C SER A 124 5.63 0.96 10.61
N LEU A 125 6.28 1.96 9.99
CA LEU A 125 5.76 3.32 9.87
C LEU A 125 5.30 3.67 8.44
N GLN A 126 5.23 2.68 7.55
CA GLN A 126 4.85 2.85 6.14
C GLN A 126 3.52 3.56 5.91
N ALA A 127 2.56 3.45 6.84
CA ALA A 127 1.29 4.19 6.77
C ALA A 127 1.44 5.71 6.73
N THR A 128 2.61 6.24 7.10
CA THR A 128 2.93 7.65 6.91
C THR A 128 3.31 7.95 5.48
N LEU A 129 4.05 7.06 4.81
CA LEU A 129 4.54 7.28 3.45
C LEU A 129 3.42 7.09 2.44
N GLN A 130 2.72 5.97 2.52
CA GLN A 130 1.73 5.56 1.53
C GLN A 130 0.39 6.28 1.77
N VAL A 131 -0.32 6.62 0.70
CA VAL A 131 -1.69 7.17 0.77
C VAL A 131 -2.62 6.13 0.16
N TRP A 132 -3.50 5.58 0.98
CA TRP A 132 -4.41 4.52 0.56
C TRP A 132 -5.75 4.65 1.30
N THR A 133 -6.82 4.29 0.61
CA THR A 133 -8.18 4.16 1.15
C THR A 133 -8.50 2.68 1.38
N PHE A 134 -8.93 2.31 2.58
CA PHE A 134 -9.54 1.00 2.82
C PHE A 134 -11.01 1.01 2.41
N LEU A 135 -11.38 0.10 1.51
CA LEU A 135 -12.78 -0.22 1.21
C LEU A 135 -13.28 -1.44 2.00
N SER A 136 -12.33 -2.24 2.52
CA SER A 136 -12.56 -3.26 3.55
C SER A 136 -11.28 -3.41 4.38
N GLU A 137 -11.26 -2.88 5.60
CA GLU A 137 -10.06 -2.88 6.47
C GLU A 137 -9.97 -4.12 7.37
N ASP A 138 -11.11 -4.65 7.82
CA ASP A 138 -11.13 -5.79 8.74
C ASP A 138 -10.90 -7.11 7.98
N MET A 139 -9.74 -7.73 8.20
CA MET A 139 -9.36 -9.03 7.64
C MET A 139 -10.33 -10.14 8.05
N ALA A 140 -10.99 -10.02 9.21
CA ALA A 140 -11.97 -11.00 9.67
C ALA A 140 -13.23 -11.06 8.80
N THR A 141 -13.41 -10.15 7.83
CA THR A 141 -14.48 -10.22 6.83
C THR A 141 -14.18 -11.21 5.68
N GLY A 142 -12.95 -11.73 5.59
CA GLY A 142 -12.48 -12.55 4.47
C GLY A 142 -11.95 -11.73 3.29
N LEU A 143 -12.00 -10.39 3.37
CA LEU A 143 -11.47 -9.48 2.36
C LEU A 143 -10.80 -8.27 3.04
N HIS A 144 -9.52 -8.08 2.76
CA HIS A 144 -8.77 -6.88 3.08
C HIS A 144 -8.45 -6.11 1.79
N TRP A 145 -9.17 -5.02 1.55
CA TRP A 145 -9.15 -4.31 0.28
C TRP A 145 -8.84 -2.84 0.47
N ARG A 146 -7.76 -2.40 -0.19
CA ARG A 146 -7.37 -1.00 -0.26
C ARG A 146 -7.12 -0.55 -1.70
N ILE A 147 -7.21 0.76 -1.88
CA ILE A 147 -6.84 1.47 -3.10
C ILE A 147 -5.72 2.44 -2.74
N GLU A 148 -4.55 2.22 -3.31
CA GLU A 148 -3.42 3.13 -3.27
C GLU A 148 -3.77 4.39 -4.08
N HIS A 149 -3.29 5.57 -3.67
CA HIS A 149 -3.56 6.85 -4.32
C HIS A 149 -2.26 7.42 -4.87
N ASN A 150 -2.02 7.14 -6.16
CA ASN A 150 -0.78 7.49 -6.84
C ASN A 150 -0.83 8.92 -7.41
N ASP A 151 0.13 9.77 -7.05
CA ASP A 151 0.21 11.17 -7.49
C ASP A 151 1.59 11.45 -8.16
N PRO A 152 1.64 11.96 -9.41
CA PRO A 152 2.90 12.27 -10.08
C PRO A 152 3.74 13.32 -9.34
N ASP A 153 3.15 14.17 -8.50
CA ASP A 153 3.92 15.13 -7.70
C ASP A 153 4.46 14.54 -6.38
N ARG A 154 4.02 13.34 -5.97
CA ARG A 154 4.47 12.65 -4.74
C ARG A 154 5.44 11.51 -4.99
N VAL A 155 5.88 11.31 -6.23
CA VAL A 155 6.79 10.21 -6.57
C VAL A 155 8.06 10.21 -5.71
N ALA A 156 8.56 9.02 -5.41
CA ALA A 156 9.75 8.81 -4.58
C ALA A 156 10.62 7.66 -5.13
N GLY A 157 11.91 7.69 -4.79
CA GLY A 157 12.85 6.64 -5.18
C GLY A 157 12.95 6.47 -6.71
N VAL A 158 12.85 5.22 -7.18
CA VAL A 158 12.97 4.87 -8.62
C VAL A 158 11.95 5.60 -9.50
N TRP A 159 10.80 5.96 -8.94
CA TRP A 159 9.72 6.66 -9.67
C TRP A 159 10.09 8.07 -10.12
N HIS A 160 11.14 8.69 -9.57
CA HIS A 160 11.69 9.96 -10.07
C HIS A 160 12.39 9.81 -11.43
N THR A 161 12.84 8.61 -11.78
CA THR A 161 13.72 8.38 -12.94
C THR A 161 13.05 7.61 -14.07
N VAL A 162 11.81 7.18 -13.88
CA VAL A 162 11.04 6.42 -14.89
C VAL A 162 9.81 7.20 -15.33
N PRO A 163 9.26 6.92 -16.53
CA PRO A 163 8.02 7.55 -16.97
C PRO A 163 6.87 7.29 -16.00
N TRP A 164 6.02 8.30 -15.79
CA TRP A 164 4.81 8.18 -14.98
C TRP A 164 3.88 7.08 -15.54
N PRO A 165 3.49 6.07 -14.74
CA PRO A 165 2.70 4.93 -15.20
C PRO A 165 1.20 5.22 -15.28
N ALA A 166 0.81 6.25 -16.06
CA ALA A 166 -0.55 6.79 -16.10
C ALA A 166 -1.65 5.76 -16.45
N ASN A 167 -1.34 4.82 -17.34
CA ASN A 167 -2.31 3.80 -17.74
C ASN A 167 -2.43 2.73 -16.64
N GLN A 168 -1.31 2.31 -16.06
CA GLN A 168 -1.30 1.32 -14.99
C GLN A 168 -2.00 1.83 -13.74
N THR A 169 -1.83 3.11 -13.36
CA THR A 169 -2.52 3.69 -12.20
C THR A 169 -4.03 3.67 -12.34
N ARG A 170 -4.55 3.87 -13.56
CA ARG A 170 -5.99 3.78 -13.84
C ARG A 170 -6.47 2.33 -13.95
N THR A 171 -5.65 1.47 -14.56
CA THR A 171 -5.99 0.07 -14.78
C THR A 171 -6.16 -0.71 -13.49
N TYR A 172 -5.23 -0.63 -12.53
CA TYR A 172 -5.34 -1.50 -11.34
C TYR A 172 -6.63 -1.21 -10.57
N LEU A 173 -7.08 0.04 -10.49
CA LEU A 173 -8.36 0.38 -9.88
C LEU A 173 -9.52 -0.39 -10.53
N ASN A 174 -9.57 -0.44 -11.85
CA ASN A 174 -10.60 -1.19 -12.59
C ASN A 174 -10.50 -2.70 -12.32
N LEU A 175 -9.28 -3.24 -12.29
CA LEU A 175 -9.05 -4.66 -12.01
C LEU A 175 -9.43 -5.05 -10.58
N LEU A 176 -9.07 -4.24 -9.57
CA LEU A 176 -9.43 -4.49 -8.17
C LEU A 176 -10.95 -4.42 -7.96
N LEU A 177 -11.65 -3.47 -8.59
CA LEU A 177 -13.12 -3.39 -8.56
C LEU A 177 -13.77 -4.65 -9.15
N ALA A 178 -13.25 -5.15 -10.29
CA ALA A 178 -13.74 -6.37 -10.90
C ALA A 178 -13.43 -7.60 -10.04
N CYS A 179 -12.22 -7.69 -9.48
CA CYS A 179 -11.81 -8.80 -8.61
C CYS A 179 -12.66 -8.86 -7.34
N GLU A 180 -12.93 -7.73 -6.68
CA GLU A 180 -13.81 -7.72 -5.51
C GLU A 180 -15.19 -8.29 -5.84
N ALA A 181 -15.78 -7.85 -6.96
CA ALA A 181 -17.09 -8.33 -7.37
C ALA A 181 -17.08 -9.83 -7.69
N VAL A 182 -16.04 -10.31 -8.37
CA VAL A 182 -15.86 -11.74 -8.67
C VAL A 182 -15.68 -12.55 -7.38
N LEU A 183 -14.81 -12.13 -6.47
CA LEU A 183 -14.57 -12.81 -5.19
C LEU A 183 -15.84 -12.87 -4.33
N ARG A 184 -16.67 -11.82 -4.40
CA ARG A 184 -17.98 -11.79 -3.73
C ARG A 184 -19.00 -12.72 -4.39
N ASP A 185 -19.16 -12.66 -5.70
CA ASP A 185 -20.17 -13.44 -6.45
C ASP A 185 -19.84 -14.95 -6.49
N SER A 186 -18.56 -15.30 -6.53
CA SER A 186 -18.06 -16.69 -6.41
C SER A 186 -18.17 -17.27 -4.99
N GLY A 187 -18.42 -16.43 -3.99
CA GLY A 187 -18.44 -16.84 -2.58
C GLY A 187 -17.06 -17.08 -1.97
N LEU A 188 -15.96 -16.73 -2.65
CA LEU A 188 -14.59 -16.91 -2.17
C LEU A 188 -14.30 -16.09 -0.90
N ILE A 189 -14.81 -14.85 -0.80
CA ILE A 189 -14.67 -14.02 0.41
C ILE A 189 -15.27 -14.73 1.63
N GLU A 190 -16.50 -15.21 1.47
CA GLU A 190 -17.26 -15.86 2.54
C GLU A 190 -16.63 -17.21 2.93
N GLN A 191 -16.06 -17.94 1.96
CA GLN A 191 -15.27 -19.14 2.25
C GLN A 191 -13.99 -18.84 3.03
N ALA A 192 -13.24 -17.81 2.63
CA ALA A 192 -12.04 -17.38 3.34
C ALA A 192 -12.39 -16.97 4.78
N ARG A 193 -13.44 -16.16 4.94
CA ARG A 193 -13.97 -15.73 6.24
C ARG A 193 -14.24 -16.90 7.18
N ARG A 194 -14.96 -17.92 6.71
CA ARG A 194 -15.28 -19.11 7.52
C ARG A 194 -14.06 -19.90 7.98
N ARG A 195 -12.96 -19.80 7.24
CA ARG A 195 -11.68 -20.45 7.58
C ARG A 195 -10.77 -19.56 8.44
N GLY A 196 -11.17 -18.32 8.74
CA GLY A 196 -10.29 -17.34 9.38
C GLY A 196 -9.15 -16.88 8.47
N HIS A 197 -9.37 -16.93 7.16
CA HIS A 197 -8.45 -16.52 6.11
C HIS A 197 -8.97 -15.24 5.45
N PHE A 198 -8.17 -14.62 4.58
CA PHE A 198 -8.64 -13.49 3.80
C PHE A 198 -7.94 -13.38 2.44
N PHE A 199 -8.65 -12.79 1.49
CA PHE A 199 -8.04 -12.25 0.27
C PHE A 199 -7.56 -10.82 0.53
N SER A 200 -6.42 -10.44 -0.05
CA SER A 200 -6.02 -9.05 -0.09
C SER A 200 -5.93 -8.49 -1.51
N LEU A 201 -6.61 -7.37 -1.70
CA LEU A 201 -6.65 -6.61 -2.94
C LEU A 201 -5.92 -5.29 -2.73
N MET A 202 -4.87 -5.05 -3.52
CA MET A 202 -4.04 -3.85 -3.46
C MET A 202 -3.32 -3.63 -4.80
N GLY A 203 -3.06 -2.37 -5.13
CA GLY A 203 -2.25 -1.92 -6.26
C GLY A 203 -0.79 -1.70 -5.86
N PHE A 204 -0.07 -0.98 -6.73
CA PHE A 204 1.30 -0.53 -6.49
C PHE A 204 1.32 0.91 -6.01
N GLU A 205 2.49 1.32 -5.52
CA GLU A 205 2.71 2.65 -4.98
C GLU A 205 3.92 3.33 -5.60
N THR A 206 3.83 4.65 -5.71
CA THR A 206 4.86 5.47 -6.35
C THR A 206 5.66 6.32 -5.37
N ASN A 207 5.28 6.32 -4.10
CA ASN A 207 5.79 7.25 -3.09
C ASN A 207 6.47 6.58 -1.87
N ASN A 208 6.58 5.25 -1.85
CA ASN A 208 7.26 4.52 -0.78
C ASN A 208 8.66 4.04 -1.21
N THR A 209 9.71 4.52 -0.55
CA THR A 209 11.10 4.06 -0.81
C THR A 209 11.50 2.82 -0.02
N LEU A 210 10.73 2.44 1.01
CA LEU A 210 10.93 1.19 1.75
C LEU A 210 10.45 -0.02 0.96
N HIS A 211 9.45 0.20 0.10
CA HIS A 211 8.86 -0.79 -0.80
C HIS A 211 8.50 -0.10 -2.12
N SER A 212 9.36 -0.22 -3.13
CA SER A 212 9.27 0.65 -4.32
C SER A 212 8.25 0.22 -5.37
N ASP A 213 7.67 -0.98 -5.27
CA ASP A 213 6.69 -1.56 -6.20
C ASP A 213 6.91 -1.28 -7.68
N ASN A 214 8.18 -1.29 -8.10
CA ASN A 214 8.61 -1.04 -9.46
C ASN A 214 9.17 -2.34 -10.07
N PRO A 215 8.76 -2.75 -11.27
CA PRO A 215 7.77 -2.11 -12.16
C PRO A 215 6.31 -2.22 -11.67
N PRO A 216 5.37 -1.41 -12.22
CA PRO A 216 3.98 -1.37 -11.76
C PRO A 216 3.30 -2.74 -11.81
N HIS A 217 2.64 -3.12 -10.72
CA HIS A 217 1.90 -4.36 -10.59
C HIS A 217 0.73 -4.22 -9.61
N TRP A 218 -0.10 -5.26 -9.50
CA TRP A 218 -1.21 -5.30 -8.55
C TRP A 218 -1.37 -6.71 -7.99
N HIS A 219 -2.18 -6.86 -6.95
CA HIS A 219 -2.28 -8.09 -6.17
C HIS A 219 -3.73 -8.56 -6.00
N LEU A 220 -3.89 -9.88 -6.16
CA LEU A 220 -5.01 -10.67 -5.61
C LEU A 220 -4.36 -11.74 -4.74
N ALA A 221 -3.98 -11.36 -3.53
CA ALA A 221 -3.28 -12.23 -2.59
C ALA A 221 -4.25 -13.03 -1.74
N TYR A 222 -3.81 -14.18 -1.23
CA TYR A 222 -4.57 -15.01 -0.31
C TYR A 222 -3.70 -15.40 0.89
N TYR A 223 -4.23 -15.15 2.08
CA TYR A 223 -3.57 -15.40 3.34
C TYR A 223 -4.35 -16.47 4.10
N PRO A 224 -3.79 -17.68 4.27
CA PRO A 224 -4.43 -18.76 5.03
C PRO A 224 -4.21 -18.57 6.54
N GLY A 225 -4.68 -17.45 7.07
CA GLY A 225 -4.54 -17.08 8.48
C GLY A 225 -5.12 -15.68 8.75
N PRO A 226 -5.08 -15.23 10.02
CA PRO A 226 -5.78 -14.01 10.45
C PRO A 226 -5.06 -12.72 10.05
N ASP A 227 -3.80 -12.79 9.64
CA ASP A 227 -2.97 -11.62 9.33
C ASP A 227 -1.92 -11.90 8.23
N TYR A 228 -1.16 -10.87 7.88
CA TYR A 228 -0.07 -10.91 6.88
C TYR A 228 1.10 -11.85 7.25
N SER A 229 1.15 -12.36 8.48
CA SER A 229 2.15 -13.34 8.90
C SER A 229 1.75 -14.78 8.56
N ALA A 230 0.55 -15.01 8.02
CA ALA A 230 0.07 -16.34 7.64
C ALA A 230 1.13 -17.15 6.86
N PRO A 231 1.46 -18.38 7.29
CA PRO A 231 2.39 -19.24 6.57
C PRO A 231 1.79 -19.62 5.21
N ARG A 232 2.63 -19.84 4.20
CA ARG A 232 2.18 -20.19 2.83
C ARG A 232 1.17 -19.20 2.23
N ALA A 233 1.24 -17.93 2.60
CA ALA A 233 0.50 -16.88 1.88
C ALA A 233 0.93 -16.88 0.41
N HIS A 234 -0.06 -16.84 -0.50
CA HIS A 234 0.15 -16.69 -1.94
C HIS A 234 -0.03 -15.22 -2.30
N VAL A 235 1.02 -14.60 -2.82
CA VAL A 235 1.04 -13.19 -3.21
C VAL A 235 1.38 -13.09 -4.69
N PRO A 236 0.38 -13.19 -5.58
CA PRO A 236 0.53 -12.83 -6.99
C PRO A 236 0.99 -11.38 -7.12
N HIS A 237 1.95 -11.17 -8.01
CA HIS A 237 2.40 -9.85 -8.43
C HIS A 237 2.10 -9.74 -9.92
N PHE A 238 0.98 -9.12 -10.28
CA PHE A 238 0.53 -9.01 -11.67
C PHE A 238 1.14 -7.78 -12.35
N TRP A 239 2.29 -7.95 -12.99
CA TRP A 239 2.96 -6.86 -13.71
C TRP A 239 2.21 -6.43 -14.96
N MET A 240 2.16 -5.12 -15.16
CA MET A 240 1.42 -4.49 -16.25
C MET A 240 2.36 -3.83 -17.26
N ASP A 241 2.03 -3.96 -18.54
CA ASP A 241 2.69 -3.21 -19.60
C ASP A 241 2.24 -1.73 -19.63
N ARG A 242 2.74 -0.96 -20.60
CA ARG A 242 2.41 0.48 -20.73
C ARG A 242 0.95 0.74 -21.11
N GLN A 243 0.23 -0.26 -21.61
CA GLN A 243 -1.17 -0.20 -21.97
C GLN A 243 -2.07 -0.64 -20.81
N GLY A 244 -1.49 -1.13 -19.72
CA GLY A 244 -2.22 -1.68 -18.58
C GLY A 244 -2.66 -3.13 -18.80
N ARG A 245 -2.00 -3.88 -19.68
CA ARG A 245 -2.23 -5.31 -19.83
C ARG A 245 -1.36 -6.07 -18.86
N THR A 246 -1.92 -7.01 -18.11
CA THR A 246 -1.13 -7.91 -17.27
C THR A 246 -0.39 -8.90 -18.16
N TYR A 247 0.94 -8.94 -18.09
CA TYR A 247 1.76 -9.81 -18.95
C TYR A 247 2.54 -10.89 -18.19
N TYR A 248 2.64 -10.76 -16.87
CA TYR A 248 3.43 -11.65 -16.04
C TYR A 248 2.89 -11.66 -14.60
N ASN A 249 2.82 -12.85 -14.01
CA ASN A 249 2.59 -13.05 -12.59
C ASN A 249 3.80 -13.75 -11.97
N GLY A 250 4.49 -13.04 -11.09
CA GLY A 250 5.47 -13.64 -10.19
C GLY A 250 4.84 -13.85 -8.84
N MET A 251 4.24 -15.01 -8.64
CA MET A 251 3.55 -15.32 -7.39
C MET A 251 4.55 -15.77 -6.34
N ASP A 252 4.68 -14.97 -5.28
CA ASP A 252 5.44 -15.39 -4.10
C ASP A 252 4.58 -16.29 -3.24
N VAL A 253 5.15 -17.41 -2.84
CA VAL A 253 4.56 -18.30 -1.83
C VAL A 253 5.48 -18.28 -0.63
N LYS A 254 4.96 -17.81 0.51
CA LYS A 254 5.75 -17.65 1.73
C LYS A 254 6.32 -18.99 2.18
N GLY A 255 7.64 -19.12 2.14
CA GLY A 255 8.39 -20.34 2.49
C GLY A 255 8.80 -21.20 1.29
N GLU A 256 8.31 -20.90 0.08
CA GLU A 256 8.56 -21.69 -1.14
C GLU A 256 9.22 -20.88 -2.25
N GLY A 257 9.15 -19.54 -2.19
CA GLY A 257 9.78 -18.63 -3.15
C GLY A 257 8.83 -18.19 -4.25
N ARG A 258 9.38 -17.72 -5.38
CA ARG A 258 8.63 -17.10 -6.47
C ARG A 258 8.40 -18.04 -7.64
N GLY A 259 7.14 -18.34 -7.93
CA GLY A 259 6.71 -18.96 -9.19
C GLY A 259 6.63 -17.94 -10.33
N LYS A 260 6.65 -18.41 -11.58
CA LYS A 260 6.52 -17.57 -12.78
C LYS A 260 5.37 -18.08 -13.65
N PHE A 261 4.41 -17.22 -13.95
CA PHE A 261 3.24 -17.55 -14.75
C PHE A 261 3.02 -16.47 -15.80
N TYR A 262 2.81 -16.88 -17.05
CA TYR A 262 2.53 -16.03 -18.19
C TYR A 262 1.09 -16.25 -18.70
N ALA A 263 0.75 -15.64 -19.83
CA ALA A 263 -0.54 -15.86 -20.48
C ALA A 263 -0.79 -17.36 -20.73
N GLY A 264 -1.98 -17.83 -20.36
CA GLY A 264 -2.38 -19.23 -20.46
C GLY A 264 -1.90 -20.14 -19.32
N ASP A 265 -0.89 -19.74 -18.54
CA ASP A 265 -0.38 -20.55 -17.43
C ASP A 265 -1.38 -20.54 -16.25
N PRO A 266 -1.81 -21.72 -15.76
CA PRO A 266 -2.60 -21.79 -14.54
C PRO A 266 -1.72 -21.52 -13.31
N ALA A 267 -2.06 -20.50 -12.53
CA ALA A 267 -1.46 -20.20 -11.24
C ALA A 267 -2.41 -20.62 -10.10
N PRO A 268 -2.24 -21.81 -9.51
CA PRO A 268 -3.07 -22.26 -8.40
C PRO A 268 -2.72 -21.52 -7.11
N ILE A 269 -3.73 -21.05 -6.41
CA ILE A 269 -3.64 -20.60 -5.02
C ILE A 269 -4.22 -21.71 -4.15
N GLU A 270 -3.44 -22.13 -3.16
CA GLU A 270 -3.79 -23.19 -2.23
C GLU A 270 -3.86 -22.65 -0.80
N ASP A 271 -4.58 -23.35 0.08
CA ASP A 271 -4.48 -23.11 1.51
C ASP A 271 -3.26 -23.81 2.14
N ALA A 272 -3.06 -23.60 3.44
CA ALA A 272 -1.91 -24.18 4.14
C ALA A 272 -1.89 -25.72 4.09
N GLN A 273 -3.05 -26.36 3.87
CA GLN A 273 -3.23 -27.81 3.75
C GLN A 273 -3.07 -28.32 2.31
N GLY A 274 -2.84 -27.44 1.32
CA GLY A 274 -2.71 -27.81 -0.09
C GLY A 274 -4.05 -27.98 -0.80
N ASN A 275 -5.17 -27.54 -0.21
CA ASN A 275 -6.44 -27.54 -0.94
C ASN A 275 -6.47 -26.35 -1.90
N LEU A 276 -6.87 -26.59 -3.15
CA LEU A 276 -7.08 -25.53 -4.12
C LEU A 276 -8.15 -24.56 -3.61
N VAL A 277 -7.83 -23.27 -3.62
CA VAL A 277 -8.73 -22.17 -3.26
C VAL A 277 -9.25 -21.47 -4.51
N VAL A 278 -8.36 -21.17 -5.45
CA VAL A 278 -8.69 -20.51 -6.72
C VAL A 278 -7.54 -20.73 -7.70
N THR A 279 -7.85 -20.86 -8.99
CA THR A 279 -6.85 -20.79 -10.07
C THR A 279 -6.97 -19.44 -10.76
N LEU A 280 -5.83 -18.77 -10.92
CA LEU A 280 -5.71 -17.51 -11.65
C LEU A 280 -4.95 -17.76 -12.95
N THR A 281 -5.45 -17.24 -14.07
CA THR A 281 -4.78 -17.39 -15.37
C THR A 281 -4.77 -16.07 -16.12
N ILE A 282 -3.59 -15.61 -16.52
CA ILE A 282 -3.47 -14.40 -17.35
C ILE A 282 -3.99 -14.74 -18.75
N ARG A 283 -4.79 -13.84 -19.32
CA ARG A 283 -5.35 -13.97 -20.67
C ARG A 283 -4.41 -13.34 -21.70
N ASP A 284 -4.50 -13.78 -22.96
CA ASP A 284 -3.71 -13.22 -24.07
C ASP A 284 -3.95 -11.72 -24.29
N ASP A 285 -5.14 -11.21 -23.94
CA ASP A 285 -5.48 -9.79 -24.02
C ASP A 285 -4.91 -8.96 -22.85
N GLY A 286 -4.28 -9.60 -21.87
CA GLY A 286 -3.78 -8.99 -20.64
C GLY A 286 -4.77 -8.95 -19.48
N GLY A 287 -5.94 -9.57 -19.65
CA GLY A 287 -6.94 -9.76 -18.61
C GLY A 287 -6.60 -10.93 -17.68
N LEU A 288 -7.59 -11.30 -16.85
CA LEU A 288 -7.43 -12.36 -15.84
C LEU A 288 -8.67 -13.25 -15.81
N ASP A 289 -8.44 -14.55 -15.82
CA ASP A 289 -9.45 -15.55 -15.47
C ASP A 289 -9.33 -15.93 -14.01
N ILE A 290 -10.47 -16.02 -13.32
CA ILE A 290 -10.57 -16.41 -11.92
C ILE A 290 -11.53 -17.59 -11.84
N GLN A 291 -10.99 -18.75 -11.44
CA GLN A 291 -11.73 -20.01 -11.36
C GLN A 291 -11.67 -20.57 -9.95
N ALA A 292 -12.81 -20.55 -9.23
CA ALA A 292 -12.94 -21.30 -7.99
C ALA A 292 -13.00 -22.82 -8.28
N PRO A 293 -12.59 -23.70 -7.34
CA PRO A 293 -12.66 -25.16 -7.50
C PRO A 293 -14.05 -25.66 -7.88
N HIS A 294 -15.08 -24.97 -7.37
CA HIS A 294 -16.48 -25.23 -7.66
C HIS A 294 -17.16 -23.92 -8.00
N GLY A 295 -17.85 -23.90 -9.13
CA GLY A 295 -18.60 -22.74 -9.59
C GLY A 295 -18.12 -22.17 -10.91
N PRO A 296 -18.64 -21.01 -11.29
CA PRO A 296 -18.45 -20.42 -12.60
C PRO A 296 -17.03 -19.89 -12.80
N ARG A 297 -16.56 -19.90 -14.05
CA ARG A 297 -15.39 -19.16 -14.52
C ARG A 297 -15.75 -17.70 -14.66
N TYR A 298 -14.92 -16.81 -14.13
CA TYR A 298 -15.00 -15.38 -14.42
C TYR A 298 -13.85 -14.95 -15.32
N GLU A 299 -14.17 -14.16 -16.33
CA GLU A 299 -13.20 -13.67 -17.30
C GLU A 299 -13.19 -12.15 -17.26
N ILE A 300 -12.14 -11.55 -16.71
CA ILE A 300 -11.92 -10.10 -16.67
C ILE A 300 -11.13 -9.73 -17.93
N THR A 301 -11.68 -8.87 -18.78
CA THR A 301 -11.10 -8.48 -20.08
C THR A 301 -11.38 -6.99 -20.37
N SER A 302 -10.79 -6.44 -21.42
CA SER A 302 -11.16 -5.15 -22.00
C SER A 302 -11.31 -5.32 -23.52
N PRO A 303 -12.53 -5.48 -24.06
CA PRO A 303 -12.73 -5.89 -25.46
C PRO A 303 -12.15 -4.92 -26.51
N ASP A 304 -12.01 -3.64 -26.19
CA ASP A 304 -11.36 -2.63 -27.02
C ASP A 304 -9.87 -2.45 -26.68
N GLY A 305 -9.33 -3.27 -25.77
CA GLY A 305 -7.96 -3.20 -25.26
C GLY A 305 -7.69 -2.00 -24.35
N ARG A 306 -8.73 -1.27 -23.91
CA ARG A 306 -8.62 -0.03 -23.13
C ARG A 306 -8.83 -0.27 -21.63
N PHE A 307 -7.96 -1.10 -21.04
CA PHE A 307 -7.94 -1.36 -19.60
C PHE A 307 -7.98 -0.12 -18.69
N PRO A 308 -7.33 1.02 -19.04
CA PRO A 308 -7.38 2.23 -18.21
C PRO A 308 -8.77 2.87 -18.08
N ASP A 309 -9.70 2.58 -18.99
CA ASP A 309 -11.03 3.19 -18.95
C ASP A 309 -12.04 2.33 -18.21
N LYS A 310 -12.04 1.04 -18.48
CA LYS A 310 -12.87 0.04 -17.81
C LYS A 310 -12.43 -1.37 -18.16
N VAL A 311 -12.92 -2.32 -17.37
CA VAL A 311 -12.86 -3.75 -17.66
C VAL A 311 -14.26 -4.33 -17.71
N HIS A 312 -14.43 -5.39 -18.49
CA HIS A 312 -15.63 -6.18 -18.63
C HIS A 312 -15.40 -7.53 -17.97
N VAL A 313 -16.45 -8.08 -17.37
CA VAL A 313 -16.43 -9.40 -16.74
C VAL A 313 -17.51 -10.27 -17.38
N TRP A 314 -17.09 -11.43 -17.85
CA TRP A 314 -17.97 -12.50 -18.29
C TRP A 314 -18.01 -13.60 -17.23
N LYS A 315 -19.14 -14.32 -17.16
CA LYS A 315 -19.39 -15.40 -16.21
C LYS A 315 -19.84 -16.62 -17.00
N ASP A 316 -19.03 -17.68 -17.04
CA ASP A 316 -19.24 -18.87 -17.89
C ASP A 316 -19.61 -18.51 -19.34
N GLY A 317 -18.81 -17.63 -19.95
CA GLY A 317 -19.05 -17.16 -21.32
C GLY A 317 -20.30 -16.28 -21.51
N ARG A 318 -21.00 -15.88 -20.43
CA ARG A 318 -22.14 -14.95 -20.48
C ARG A 318 -21.73 -13.54 -20.06
N PRO A 319 -22.20 -12.47 -20.74
CA PRO A 319 -21.89 -11.11 -20.33
C PRO A 319 -22.46 -10.85 -18.92
N TRP A 320 -21.62 -10.35 -18.00
CA TRP A 320 -22.06 -10.02 -16.64
C TRP A 320 -22.03 -8.52 -16.38
N ARG A 321 -20.86 -7.93 -16.16
CA ARG A 321 -20.70 -6.54 -15.70
C ARG A 321 -19.51 -5.84 -16.32
N TRP A 322 -19.50 -4.52 -16.29
CA TRP A 322 -18.32 -3.69 -16.51
C TRP A 322 -18.00 -2.89 -15.25
N PHE A 323 -16.72 -2.57 -15.05
CA PHE A 323 -16.18 -1.84 -13.91
C PHE A 323 -15.24 -0.75 -14.39
N GLY A 324 -15.42 0.47 -13.89
CA GLY A 324 -14.59 1.62 -14.21
C GLY A 324 -14.42 2.53 -13.00
N GLY A 325 -13.23 3.07 -12.81
CA GLY A 325 -12.89 3.95 -11.71
C GLY A 325 -12.09 5.16 -12.16
N THR A 326 -12.20 6.24 -11.40
CA THR A 326 -11.37 7.44 -11.54
C THR A 326 -10.96 7.90 -10.16
N ASP A 327 -9.73 8.38 -10.02
CA ASP A 327 -9.18 8.86 -8.76
C ASP A 327 -8.54 10.24 -8.97
N ASP A 328 -9.11 11.26 -8.33
CA ASP A 328 -8.54 12.60 -8.24
C ASP A 328 -7.86 12.75 -6.88
N VAL A 329 -6.59 12.35 -6.87
CA VAL A 329 -5.71 12.35 -5.69
C VAL A 329 -5.47 13.74 -5.10
N ARG A 330 -5.72 14.81 -5.86
CA ARG A 330 -5.53 16.19 -5.37
C ARG A 330 -6.78 16.70 -4.69
N ALA A 331 -7.95 16.28 -5.17
CA ALA A 331 -9.23 16.62 -4.58
C ALA A 331 -9.67 15.65 -3.46
N GLY A 332 -8.98 14.51 -3.29
CA GLY A 332 -9.39 13.49 -2.33
C GLY A 332 -10.67 12.78 -2.77
N LEU A 333 -10.81 12.51 -4.07
CA LEU A 333 -12.06 12.06 -4.68
C LEU A 333 -11.86 10.82 -5.55
N MET A 334 -12.40 9.69 -5.12
CA MET A 334 -12.46 8.47 -5.92
C MET A 334 -13.90 8.19 -6.36
N THR A 335 -14.12 7.96 -7.65
CA THR A 335 -15.42 7.55 -8.20
C THR A 335 -15.31 6.16 -8.79
N THR A 336 -16.18 5.26 -8.36
CA THR A 336 -16.31 3.90 -8.92
C THR A 336 -17.64 3.76 -9.63
N ARG A 337 -17.63 3.04 -10.74
CA ARG A 337 -18.79 2.83 -11.62
C ARG A 337 -18.87 1.37 -11.97
N VAL A 338 -20.07 0.82 -11.86
CA VAL A 338 -20.39 -0.55 -12.27
C VAL A 338 -21.65 -0.54 -13.10
N GLY A 339 -21.72 -1.39 -14.11
CA GLY A 339 -22.97 -1.64 -14.81
C GLY A 339 -23.07 -3.00 -15.45
N GLY A 340 -24.28 -3.38 -15.89
CA GLY A 340 -24.53 -4.60 -16.65
C GLY A 340 -23.97 -4.50 -18.07
N LEU A 341 -23.56 -5.64 -18.64
CA LEU A 341 -23.18 -5.74 -20.05
C LEU A 341 -24.39 -5.95 -20.99
N THR A 342 -25.57 -6.28 -20.45
CA THR A 342 -26.83 -6.42 -21.19
C THR A 342 -27.72 -5.19 -21.00
N THR A 343 -28.68 -4.97 -21.90
CA THR A 343 -29.62 -3.82 -21.88
C THR A 343 -31.06 -4.28 -21.64
N PRO A 344 -31.88 -3.59 -20.80
CA PRO A 344 -31.51 -2.45 -19.95
C PRO A 344 -30.59 -2.89 -18.82
N GLY A 345 -29.42 -2.25 -18.73
CA GLY A 345 -28.36 -2.65 -17.80
C GLY A 345 -28.45 -1.90 -16.48
N PHE A 346 -28.29 -2.63 -15.38
CA PHE A 346 -27.98 -2.04 -14.07
C PHE A 346 -26.83 -1.03 -14.19
N LYS A 347 -26.91 0.10 -13.49
CA LYS A 347 -25.80 1.04 -13.32
C LYS A 347 -25.77 1.59 -11.90
N ARG A 348 -24.59 1.60 -11.28
CA ARG A 348 -24.34 2.20 -9.97
C ARG A 348 -23.05 3.01 -10.01
N THR A 349 -23.12 4.19 -9.43
CA THR A 349 -21.94 5.04 -9.18
C THR A 349 -21.80 5.25 -7.69
N THR A 350 -20.59 5.03 -7.18
CA THR A 350 -20.22 5.32 -5.80
C THR A 350 -19.09 6.35 -5.81
N VAL A 351 -19.19 7.34 -4.94
CA VAL A 351 -18.24 8.43 -4.78
C VAL A 351 -17.68 8.35 -3.37
N TYR A 352 -16.36 8.30 -3.25
CA TYR A 352 -15.64 8.29 -1.99
C TYR A 352 -14.89 9.62 -1.87
N TRP A 353 -15.19 10.36 -0.81
CA TRP A 353 -14.39 11.50 -0.39
C TRP A 353 -13.43 11.02 0.70
N TYR A 354 -12.15 11.32 0.54
CA TYR A 354 -11.10 10.92 1.46
C TYR A 354 -10.12 12.07 1.68
N ASP A 355 -9.48 12.09 2.85
CA ASP A 355 -8.40 13.03 3.14
C ASP A 355 -7.26 12.81 2.14
N GLU A 356 -6.94 13.80 1.32
CA GLU A 356 -6.02 13.66 0.18
C GLU A 356 -4.58 13.34 0.61
N LEU A 357 -4.25 13.55 1.88
CA LEU A 357 -2.95 13.28 2.44
C LEU A 357 -2.92 11.91 3.11
N THR A 358 -3.98 11.47 3.78
CA THR A 358 -3.94 10.21 4.55
C THR A 358 -4.64 9.04 3.86
N GLY A 359 -5.55 9.31 2.92
CA GLY A 359 -6.44 8.31 2.33
C GLY A 359 -7.56 7.87 3.29
N THR A 360 -7.76 8.55 4.41
CA THR A 360 -8.86 8.25 5.33
C THR A 360 -10.18 8.65 4.68
N VAL A 361 -11.12 7.72 4.54
CA VAL A 361 -12.46 8.02 4.01
C VAL A 361 -13.21 8.92 4.96
N GLU A 362 -13.70 10.05 4.44
CA GLU A 362 -14.49 11.03 5.18
C GLU A 362 -15.98 10.84 4.93
N SER A 363 -16.36 10.52 3.69
CA SER A 363 -17.76 10.22 3.35
C SER A 363 -17.89 9.37 2.08
N VAL A 364 -19.03 8.70 1.95
CA VAL A 364 -19.39 7.91 0.78
C VAL A 364 -20.77 8.34 0.29
N GLY A 365 -20.84 8.72 -0.98
CA GLY A 365 -22.09 9.07 -1.68
C GLY A 365 -22.33 8.14 -2.88
N GLY A 366 -23.53 8.20 -3.45
CA GLY A 366 -23.82 7.44 -4.67
C GLY A 366 -25.27 7.47 -5.07
N ALA A 367 -25.50 7.20 -6.36
CA ALA A 367 -26.83 7.01 -6.92
C ALA A 367 -26.88 5.63 -7.58
N ALA A 368 -27.89 4.84 -7.21
CA ALA A 368 -28.33 3.71 -8.01
C ALA A 368 -29.44 4.23 -8.92
N GLN A 369 -29.28 4.12 -10.24
CA GLN A 369 -30.43 4.30 -11.12
C GLN A 369 -31.20 2.97 -11.12
N PRO A 370 -32.48 2.93 -10.69
CA PRO A 370 -33.27 1.73 -10.84
C PRO A 370 -33.34 1.39 -12.34
N SER A 371 -33.07 0.13 -12.69
CA SER A 371 -33.45 -0.36 -14.01
C SER A 371 -34.97 -0.22 -14.11
N GLU A 372 -35.47 0.53 -15.09
CA GLU A 372 -36.87 0.48 -15.49
C GLU A 372 -37.20 -0.95 -15.92
N THR A 373 -37.65 -1.76 -14.95
CA THR A 373 -38.58 -2.89 -15.08
C THR A 373 -38.83 -3.43 -13.68
N ASN A 374 -39.78 -2.79 -12.98
CA ASN A 374 -40.72 -3.53 -12.15
C ASN A 374 -41.59 -4.38 -13.10
N ALA A 375 -41.27 -5.66 -13.24
CA ALA A 375 -42.22 -6.67 -13.72
C ALA A 375 -41.74 -8.07 -13.35
N TRP A 376 -41.73 -8.41 -12.07
CA TRP A 376 -41.99 -9.79 -11.61
C TRP A 376 -42.70 -9.73 -10.26
N THR A 377 -43.99 -9.41 -10.32
CA THR A 377 -44.96 -9.72 -9.27
C THR A 377 -45.32 -11.20 -9.33
N GLY A 378 -45.14 -11.92 -8.22
CA GLY A 378 -46.00 -13.01 -7.75
C GLY A 378 -46.15 -14.27 -8.61
N ARG A 379 -45.50 -15.36 -8.19
CA ARG A 379 -46.11 -16.52 -7.51
C ARG A 379 -45.05 -17.55 -7.16
#